data_AF-A0A6P6TJF8-F1
#
_entry.id   AF-A0A6P6TJF8-F1
#
_cell.length_a   1.000
_cell.length_b   1.000
_cell.length_c   1.000
_cell.angle_alpha   90.00
_cell.angle_beta   90.00
_cell.angle_gamma   90.00
#
_symmetry.space_group_name_H-M   'P 1'
#
loop_
_entity.id
_entity.type
_entity.pdbx_description
1 polymer ?
#
loop_
_entity_poly.entity_id
_entity_poly.type
_entity_poly.pdbx_seq_one_letter_code
_entity_poly.pdbx_strand_id
1 'polypeptide(L)'
;MASNGEAAFATNYLVLDPKEATVFDLLRFLLSSRADNRRFIFSPRGTRLPFPKRVVIVGSVVMQLILFMLAGPLALFGYALEQGLNLLHVNGGFMGLIFRILRGRRPVQAPDRDSPKFLSLIGLSDNREELDASIPIDDARYNSALAIMAAKVVYENPAHIEYVVSKIWKMEFMGFYDFWNAFQRKPTTQAMLFRQNKDSDSELICVSFRGTEPFAAEDWITDMDLSYFELPKVGRAHSGFMEALGLQRGSGWPKDLPQSTRQYAYYTIREILKDALKNNPKAKFIVTGHSLGGALAILFPSILAYHEEKDLLDRLDGVYTFGQPRVADSRFGAFVEQNLEGSTRKYFRIVYCNDLVPRVPWDNSWSDFQHFGKCIYFNSLYRGDIVDEVPNKNYFSIFMFMPKKMISAWELMRGFGMGMFMGPEYKELKVMRAVRLMGLFGLAGLPAHAPLDYVNSTRFASPNLYTSKPWLGQ
;
A
#
# COMPACT_ATOMS: atom_id res chain seq x y z
N MET A 1 -9.08 -15.69 15.60
CA MET A 1 -9.21 -15.87 17.08
C MET A 1 -9.33 -14.52 17.82
N ALA A 2 -10.48 -13.88 17.69
CA ALA A 2 -10.91 -12.80 18.58
C ALA A 2 -11.35 -13.40 19.92
N SER A 3 -10.79 -12.94 21.03
CA SER A 3 -11.17 -13.35 22.38
C SER A 3 -11.63 -12.11 23.16
N ASN A 4 -12.32 -12.32 24.29
CA ASN A 4 -12.94 -11.31 25.18
C ASN A 4 -12.13 -10.02 25.49
N GLY A 5 -10.85 -9.93 25.13
CA GLY A 5 -10.03 -8.73 25.28
C GLY A 5 -10.34 -7.59 24.31
N GLU A 6 -10.95 -7.82 23.15
CA GLU A 6 -11.25 -6.72 22.20
C GLU A 6 -12.37 -5.80 22.69
N ALA A 7 -13.34 -6.37 23.41
CA ALA A 7 -14.37 -5.61 24.12
C ALA A 7 -13.79 -4.69 25.21
N ALA A 8 -12.53 -4.87 25.62
CA ALA A 8 -11.87 -4.02 26.59
C ALA A 8 -11.43 -2.67 26.02
N PHE A 9 -11.23 -2.56 24.70
CA PHE A 9 -10.73 -1.32 24.07
C PHE A 9 -11.63 -0.75 22.96
N ALA A 10 -12.56 -1.54 22.41
CA ALA A 10 -13.51 -1.05 21.41
C ALA A 10 -14.96 -1.39 21.80
N THR A 11 -15.82 -0.36 21.92
CA THR A 11 -17.25 -0.54 22.22
C THR A 11 -18.08 -0.89 20.98
N ASN A 12 -17.56 -0.58 19.79
CA ASN A 12 -18.18 -0.89 18.51
C ASN A 12 -17.11 -1.47 17.58
N TYR A 13 -17.38 -2.67 17.06
CA TYR A 13 -16.47 -3.40 16.20
C TYR A 13 -17.24 -4.46 15.42
N LEU A 14 -16.66 -4.87 14.30
CA LEU A 14 -17.09 -6.02 13.52
C LEU A 14 -15.81 -6.70 13.06
N VAL A 15 -15.54 -7.93 13.53
CA VAL A 15 -14.37 -8.69 13.12
C VAL A 15 -14.83 -10.00 12.51
N LEU A 16 -14.35 -10.30 11.31
CA LEU A 16 -14.67 -11.50 10.56
C LEU A 16 -13.57 -12.55 10.80
N ASP A 17 -13.96 -13.80 11.01
CA ASP A 17 -13.04 -14.94 11.04
C ASP A 17 -13.52 -15.97 10.01
N PRO A 18 -13.17 -15.78 8.72
CA PRO A 18 -13.66 -16.61 7.62
C PRO A 18 -13.43 -18.11 7.81
N LYS A 19 -12.35 -18.49 8.51
CA LYS A 19 -11.98 -19.90 8.72
C LYS A 19 -12.99 -20.66 9.59
N GLU A 20 -13.75 -19.94 10.41
CA GLU A 20 -14.84 -20.48 11.24
C GLU A 20 -16.19 -20.47 10.52
N ALA A 21 -16.26 -19.96 9.27
CA ALA A 21 -17.50 -19.88 8.51
C ALA A 21 -17.84 -21.21 7.82
N THR A 22 -19.03 -21.75 8.07
CA THR A 22 -19.59 -22.84 7.27
C THR A 22 -20.55 -22.30 6.19
N VAL A 23 -20.81 -23.09 5.15
CA VAL A 23 -21.82 -22.74 4.12
C VAL A 23 -23.19 -22.48 4.76
N PHE A 24 -23.54 -23.26 5.79
CA PHE A 24 -24.78 -23.06 6.55
C PHE A 24 -24.79 -21.74 7.32
N ASP A 25 -23.67 -21.34 7.94
CA ASP A 25 -23.56 -20.07 8.64
C ASP A 25 -23.73 -18.88 7.68
N LEU A 26 -23.14 -18.96 6.48
CA LEU A 26 -23.28 -17.93 5.44
C LEU A 26 -24.74 -17.78 4.98
N LEU A 27 -25.41 -18.89 4.65
CA LEU A 27 -26.83 -18.89 4.26
C LEU A 27 -27.72 -18.36 5.39
N ARG A 28 -27.48 -18.81 6.62
CA ARG A 28 -28.24 -18.34 7.80
C ARG A 28 -28.02 -16.85 8.05
N PHE A 29 -26.82 -16.34 7.81
CA PHE A 29 -26.53 -14.92 7.91
C PHE A 29 -27.24 -14.10 6.83
N LEU A 30 -27.44 -14.61 5.62
CA LEU A 30 -28.28 -13.94 4.60
C LEU A 30 -29.77 -13.90 5.02
N LEU A 31 -30.26 -14.92 5.71
CA LEU A 31 -31.67 -15.01 6.13
C LEU A 31 -32.00 -14.25 7.42
N SER A 32 -31.03 -14.05 8.33
CA SER A 32 -31.25 -13.41 9.64
C SER A 32 -30.30 -12.23 9.89
N SER A 33 -30.86 -11.08 10.31
CA SER A 33 -30.12 -9.82 10.47
C SER A 33 -29.18 -9.77 11.68
N ARG A 34 -29.27 -10.72 12.62
CA ARG A 34 -28.40 -10.80 13.80
C ARG A 34 -26.99 -11.24 13.40
N ALA A 35 -26.01 -10.38 13.68
CA ALA A 35 -24.59 -10.63 13.41
C ALA A 35 -23.86 -11.26 14.60
N ASP A 36 -24.29 -10.93 15.82
CA ASP A 36 -23.71 -11.33 17.11
C ASP A 36 -23.90 -12.82 17.49
N ASN A 37 -24.57 -13.59 16.63
CA ASN A 37 -24.85 -15.02 16.83
C ASN A 37 -24.31 -15.86 15.67
N ARG A 38 -23.09 -15.56 15.22
CA ARG A 38 -22.39 -16.25 14.13
C ARG A 38 -20.97 -16.56 14.57
N ARG A 39 -20.46 -17.75 14.26
CA ARG A 39 -19.11 -18.19 14.65
C ARG A 39 -18.01 -17.37 13.99
N PHE A 40 -18.26 -16.94 12.76
CA PHE A 40 -17.31 -16.18 11.94
C PHE A 40 -17.45 -14.66 12.07
N ILE A 41 -18.35 -14.15 12.93
CA ILE A 41 -18.55 -12.71 13.14
C ILE A 41 -18.47 -12.40 14.62
N PHE A 42 -17.49 -11.60 15.00
CA PHE A 42 -17.35 -11.03 16.32
C PHE A 42 -17.86 -9.59 16.30
N SER A 43 -18.89 -9.32 17.09
CA SER A 43 -19.50 -7.99 17.22
C SER A 43 -20.18 -7.85 18.58
N PRO A 44 -20.47 -6.61 19.04
CA PRO A 44 -21.23 -6.39 20.26
C PRO A 44 -22.59 -7.10 20.26
N ARG A 45 -23.07 -7.51 21.44
CA ARG A 45 -24.39 -8.15 21.59
C ARG A 45 -25.49 -7.23 21.07
N GLY A 46 -26.44 -7.80 20.33
CA GLY A 46 -27.56 -7.09 19.72
C GLY A 46 -27.27 -6.49 18.34
N THR A 47 -26.06 -6.64 17.80
CA THR A 47 -25.70 -6.09 16.48
C THR A 47 -26.57 -6.67 15.38
N ARG A 48 -27.26 -5.79 14.64
CA ARG A 48 -28.08 -6.13 13.47
C ARG A 48 -27.57 -5.41 12.23
N LEU A 49 -27.51 -6.14 11.11
CA LEU A 49 -27.01 -5.61 9.84
C LEU A 49 -28.09 -5.64 8.75
N PRO A 50 -28.19 -4.57 7.93
CA PRO A 50 -29.14 -4.52 6.82
C PRO A 50 -28.77 -5.57 5.76
N PHE A 51 -29.77 -6.07 5.03
CA PHE A 51 -29.58 -7.17 4.06
C PHE A 51 -28.44 -6.94 3.06
N PRO A 52 -28.30 -5.78 2.42
CA PRO A 52 -27.23 -5.61 1.43
C PRO A 52 -25.83 -5.66 2.06
N LYS A 53 -25.64 -5.14 3.28
CA LYS A 53 -24.38 -5.25 4.02
C LYS A 53 -24.05 -6.72 4.35
N ARG A 54 -25.06 -7.53 4.63
CA ARG A 54 -24.89 -8.98 4.84
C ARG A 54 -24.44 -9.70 3.56
N VAL A 55 -24.98 -9.34 2.40
CA VAL A 55 -24.54 -9.87 1.10
C VAL A 55 -23.07 -9.55 0.83
N VAL A 56 -22.67 -8.30 1.08
CA VAL A 56 -21.28 -7.83 0.90
C VAL A 56 -20.31 -8.60 1.82
N ILE A 57 -20.67 -8.78 3.09
CA ILE A 57 -19.87 -9.56 4.06
C ILE A 57 -19.74 -11.02 3.61
N VAL A 58 -20.83 -11.66 3.19
CA VAL A 58 -20.78 -13.05 2.69
C VAL A 58 -19.88 -13.14 1.45
N GLY A 59 -20.00 -12.20 0.51
CA GLY A 59 -19.13 -12.15 -0.66
C GLY A 59 -17.65 -12.01 -0.31
N SER A 60 -17.32 -11.12 0.65
CA SER A 60 -15.94 -10.99 1.16
C SER A 60 -15.47 -12.29 1.82
N VAL A 61 -16.25 -12.90 2.72
CA VAL A 61 -15.86 -14.17 3.38
C VAL A 61 -15.65 -15.31 2.38
N VAL A 62 -16.51 -15.45 1.38
CA VAL A 62 -16.34 -16.45 0.32
C VAL A 62 -15.06 -16.21 -0.48
N MET A 63 -14.77 -14.96 -0.83
CA MET A 63 -13.53 -14.61 -1.53
C MET A 63 -12.30 -14.93 -0.68
N GLN A 64 -12.33 -14.59 0.61
CA GLN A 64 -11.25 -14.90 1.55
C GLN A 64 -11.02 -16.43 1.66
N LEU A 65 -12.09 -17.24 1.71
CA LEU A 65 -11.99 -18.69 1.69
C LEU A 65 -11.35 -19.22 0.39
N ILE A 66 -11.70 -18.65 -0.77
CA ILE A 66 -11.05 -19.00 -2.05
C ILE A 66 -9.57 -18.66 -2.02
N LEU A 67 -9.21 -17.46 -1.55
CA LEU A 67 -7.81 -17.04 -1.43
C LEU A 67 -7.03 -17.92 -0.46
N PHE A 68 -7.61 -18.34 0.68
CA PHE A 68 -6.98 -19.30 1.59
C PHE A 68 -6.68 -20.64 0.92
N MET A 69 -7.60 -21.17 0.11
CA MET A 69 -7.37 -22.41 -0.64
C MET A 69 -6.25 -22.27 -1.69
N LEU A 70 -6.13 -21.08 -2.29
CA LEU A 70 -5.13 -20.79 -3.32
C LEU A 70 -3.79 -20.29 -2.76
N ALA A 71 -3.69 -19.99 -1.47
CA ALA A 71 -2.52 -19.33 -0.88
C ALA A 71 -1.21 -20.09 -1.11
N GLY A 72 -1.16 -21.38 -0.79
CA GLY A 72 0.03 -22.23 -1.01
C GLY A 72 0.40 -22.35 -2.49
N PRO A 73 -0.53 -22.75 -3.38
CA PRO A 73 -0.27 -22.79 -4.82
C PRO A 73 0.18 -21.45 -5.42
N LEU A 74 -0.43 -20.34 -5.01
CA LEU A 74 -0.09 -19.01 -5.52
C LEU A 74 1.30 -18.57 -5.06
N ALA A 75 1.65 -18.80 -3.80
CA ALA A 75 2.99 -18.52 -3.27
C ALA A 75 4.07 -19.34 -3.99
N LEU A 76 3.83 -20.63 -4.22
CA LEU A 76 4.74 -21.50 -4.97
C LEU A 76 4.92 -21.02 -6.41
N PHE A 77 3.82 -20.65 -7.08
CA PHE A 77 3.86 -20.08 -8.42
C PHE A 77 4.66 -18.78 -8.48
N GLY A 78 4.41 -17.86 -7.53
CA GLY A 78 5.15 -16.61 -7.40
C GLY A 78 6.65 -16.84 -7.22
N TYR A 79 7.02 -17.73 -6.29
CA TYR A 79 8.41 -18.11 -6.08
C TYR A 79 9.07 -18.67 -7.35
N ALA A 80 8.42 -19.63 -8.02
CA ALA A 80 8.96 -20.22 -9.25
C ALA A 80 9.10 -19.20 -10.38
N LEU A 81 8.12 -18.30 -10.53
CA LEU A 81 8.13 -17.24 -11.52
C LEU A 81 9.29 -16.26 -11.27
N GLU A 82 9.44 -15.76 -10.04
CA GLU A 82 10.53 -14.86 -9.69
C GLU A 82 11.90 -15.51 -9.85
N GLN A 83 12.06 -16.78 -9.41
CA GLN A 83 13.31 -17.51 -9.61
C GLN A 83 13.64 -17.66 -11.10
N GLY A 84 12.67 -18.01 -11.93
CA GLY A 84 12.85 -18.14 -13.38
C GLY A 84 13.19 -16.82 -14.07
N LEU A 85 12.50 -15.74 -13.70
CA LEU A 85 12.77 -14.40 -14.24
C LEU A 85 14.14 -13.87 -13.78
N ASN A 86 14.52 -14.09 -12.52
CA ASN A 86 15.84 -13.71 -12.02
C ASN A 86 16.97 -14.53 -12.65
N LEU A 87 16.75 -15.82 -12.93
CA LEU A 87 17.71 -16.65 -13.66
C LEU A 87 18.05 -16.04 -15.02
N LEU A 88 17.02 -15.53 -15.73
CA LEU A 88 17.23 -14.80 -16.97
C LEU A 88 17.92 -13.45 -16.70
N HIS A 89 17.43 -12.68 -15.73
CA HIS A 89 17.96 -11.34 -15.40
C HIS A 89 19.46 -11.35 -15.10
N VAL A 90 19.92 -12.15 -14.14
CA VAL A 90 21.32 -12.17 -13.69
C VAL A 90 22.30 -12.69 -14.75
N ASN A 91 21.80 -13.45 -15.73
CA ASN A 91 22.61 -14.01 -16.81
C ASN A 91 22.63 -13.12 -18.08
N GLY A 92 21.95 -11.96 -18.08
CA GLY A 92 21.89 -11.05 -19.24
C GLY A 92 20.74 -11.37 -20.21
N GLY A 93 19.65 -11.93 -19.69
CA GLY A 93 18.48 -12.39 -20.45
C GLY A 93 18.70 -13.74 -21.14
N PHE A 94 17.71 -14.16 -21.92
CA PHE A 94 17.73 -15.43 -22.66
C PHE A 94 18.95 -15.58 -23.58
N MET A 95 19.27 -14.54 -24.36
CA MET A 95 20.45 -14.55 -25.23
C MET A 95 21.76 -14.51 -24.44
N GLY A 96 21.81 -13.76 -23.33
CA GLY A 96 22.98 -13.73 -22.44
C GLY A 96 23.29 -15.10 -21.84
N LEU A 97 22.25 -15.83 -21.43
CA LEU A 97 22.34 -17.21 -20.94
C LEU A 97 22.91 -18.14 -22.02
N ILE A 98 22.38 -18.10 -23.24
CA ILE A 98 22.88 -18.88 -24.38
C ILE A 98 24.35 -18.53 -24.67
N PHE A 99 24.70 -17.24 -24.76
CA PHE A 99 26.07 -16.82 -25.04
C PHE A 99 27.05 -17.20 -23.93
N ARG A 100 26.65 -17.25 -22.66
CA ARG A 100 27.50 -17.76 -21.57
C ARG A 100 27.84 -19.24 -21.79
N ILE A 101 26.83 -20.05 -22.07
CA ILE A 101 26.99 -21.49 -22.36
C ILE A 101 27.91 -21.68 -23.58
N LEU A 102 27.64 -20.96 -24.69
CA LEU A 102 28.45 -21.04 -25.91
C LEU A 102 29.90 -20.58 -25.70
N ARG A 103 30.16 -19.65 -24.78
CA ARG A 103 31.51 -19.17 -24.43
C ARG A 103 32.18 -19.99 -23.32
N GLY A 104 31.61 -21.14 -22.94
CA GLY A 104 32.14 -22.00 -21.87
C GLY A 104 32.07 -21.38 -20.47
N ARG A 105 31.34 -20.28 -20.27
CA ARG A 105 31.13 -19.65 -18.96
C ARG A 105 29.95 -20.33 -18.27
N ARG A 106 30.14 -20.73 -17.01
CA ARG A 106 29.05 -21.30 -16.21
C ARG A 106 28.00 -20.22 -15.91
N PRO A 107 26.73 -20.42 -16.30
CA PRO A 107 25.64 -19.55 -15.87
C PRO A 107 25.44 -19.62 -14.35
N VAL A 108 24.89 -18.55 -13.78
CA VAL A 108 24.31 -18.66 -12.43
C VAL A 108 23.13 -19.61 -12.54
N GLN A 109 23.14 -20.71 -11.78
CA GLN A 109 22.11 -21.75 -11.85
C GLN A 109 20.95 -21.49 -10.87
N ALA A 110 21.25 -20.90 -9.72
CA ALA A 110 20.27 -20.51 -8.72
C ALA A 110 20.57 -19.06 -8.30
N PRO A 111 19.74 -18.08 -8.72
CA PRO A 111 19.86 -16.71 -8.22
C PRO A 111 19.70 -16.69 -6.71
N ASP A 112 20.65 -16.06 -6.04
CA ASP A 112 20.63 -15.82 -4.60
C ASP A 112 19.62 -14.71 -4.27
N ARG A 113 18.57 -15.02 -3.51
CA ARG A 113 17.48 -14.10 -3.18
C ARG A 113 17.89 -12.98 -2.25
N ASP A 114 18.96 -13.18 -1.48
CA ASP A 114 19.51 -12.19 -0.57
C ASP A 114 20.55 -11.29 -1.26
N SER A 115 20.81 -11.53 -2.55
CA SER A 115 21.71 -10.72 -3.34
C SER A 115 21.08 -9.38 -3.73
N PRO A 116 21.85 -8.28 -3.75
CA PRO A 116 21.39 -7.01 -4.30
C PRO A 116 21.09 -7.08 -5.82
N LYS A 117 21.38 -8.19 -6.50
CA LYS A 117 21.04 -8.39 -7.91
C LYS A 117 19.72 -9.13 -8.13
N PHE A 118 19.13 -9.67 -7.06
CA PHE A 118 17.84 -10.33 -7.12
C PHE A 118 16.74 -9.28 -7.03
N LEU A 119 15.80 -9.33 -7.97
CA LEU A 119 14.68 -8.40 -8.04
C LEU A 119 13.37 -9.14 -7.80
N SER A 120 12.46 -8.52 -7.05
CA SER A 120 11.07 -8.92 -6.96
C SER A 120 10.37 -8.79 -8.32
N LEU A 121 9.14 -9.31 -8.44
CA LEU A 121 8.34 -9.06 -9.64
C LEU A 121 8.18 -7.55 -9.93
N ILE A 122 8.16 -6.69 -8.90
CA ILE A 122 8.06 -5.24 -9.05
C ILE A 122 9.29 -4.69 -9.77
N GLY A 123 10.51 -4.95 -9.26
CA GLY A 123 11.76 -4.57 -9.92
C GLY A 123 11.95 -5.19 -11.31
N LEU A 124 11.47 -6.42 -11.53
CA LEU A 124 11.48 -7.06 -12.85
C LEU A 124 10.47 -6.45 -13.84
N SER A 125 9.41 -5.82 -13.34
CA SER A 125 8.41 -5.09 -14.14
C SER A 125 8.85 -3.66 -14.47
N ASP A 126 9.62 -3.04 -13.57
CA ASP A 126 10.19 -1.70 -13.70
C ASP A 126 11.55 -1.63 -13.01
N ASN A 127 12.62 -1.63 -13.78
CA ASN A 127 14.00 -1.63 -13.28
C ASN A 127 14.58 -0.23 -13.04
N ARG A 128 13.76 0.83 -13.05
CA ARG A 128 14.24 2.18 -12.73
C ARG A 128 14.53 2.31 -11.25
N GLU A 129 15.78 2.55 -10.91
CA GLU A 129 16.23 2.79 -9.53
C GLU A 129 16.62 4.26 -9.32
N GLU A 130 16.97 4.98 -10.38
CA GLU A 130 17.39 6.38 -10.31
C GLU A 130 16.21 7.33 -10.08
N LEU A 131 16.44 8.34 -9.23
CA LEU A 131 15.56 9.49 -9.11
C LEU A 131 15.60 10.30 -10.40
N ASP A 132 14.47 10.92 -10.75
CA ASP A 132 14.37 11.71 -11.97
C ASP A 132 15.16 13.03 -11.83
N ALA A 133 16.25 13.16 -12.59
CA ALA A 133 17.11 14.34 -12.55
C ALA A 133 16.41 15.64 -12.98
N SER A 134 15.26 15.54 -13.67
CA SER A 134 14.43 16.71 -14.03
C SER A 134 13.54 17.22 -12.90
N ILE A 135 13.52 16.52 -11.76
CA ILE A 135 12.77 16.90 -10.55
C ILE A 135 13.78 17.15 -9.42
N PRO A 136 14.37 18.35 -9.35
CA PRO A 136 15.31 18.70 -8.28
C PRO A 136 14.60 18.85 -6.92
N ILE A 137 15.38 18.91 -5.83
CA ILE A 137 14.87 18.91 -4.43
C ILE A 137 13.90 20.07 -4.15
N ASP A 138 14.10 21.22 -4.80
CA ASP A 138 13.28 22.42 -4.67
C ASP A 138 11.98 22.38 -5.51
N ASP A 139 11.81 21.35 -6.35
CA ASP A 139 10.58 21.14 -7.11
C ASP A 139 9.45 20.64 -6.20
N ALA A 140 8.25 21.21 -6.34
CA ALA A 140 7.07 20.81 -5.56
C ALA A 140 6.71 19.32 -5.73
N ARG A 141 7.14 18.68 -6.82
CA ARG A 141 6.94 17.26 -7.11
C ARG A 141 7.94 16.36 -6.40
N TYR A 142 9.06 16.90 -5.91
CA TYR A 142 10.21 16.12 -5.44
C TYR A 142 9.83 15.09 -4.40
N ASN A 143 9.14 15.50 -3.33
CA ASN A 143 8.76 14.62 -2.25
C ASN A 143 7.83 13.49 -2.73
N SER A 144 6.90 13.78 -3.65
CA SER A 144 6.06 12.74 -4.25
C SER A 144 6.85 11.79 -5.15
N ALA A 145 7.83 12.30 -5.91
CA ALA A 145 8.67 11.49 -6.79
C ALA A 145 9.62 10.58 -5.98
N LEU A 146 10.23 11.10 -4.92
CA LEU A 146 11.00 10.32 -3.96
C LEU A 146 10.13 9.29 -3.26
N ALA A 147 8.92 9.67 -2.83
CA ALA A 147 7.99 8.83 -2.12
C ALA A 147 7.54 7.61 -2.94
N ILE A 148 7.26 7.75 -4.24
CA ILE A 148 6.90 6.58 -5.07
C ILE A 148 8.11 5.68 -5.33
N MET A 149 9.30 6.24 -5.54
CA MET A 149 10.51 5.43 -5.71
C MET A 149 10.80 4.64 -4.43
N ALA A 150 10.59 5.25 -3.26
CA ALA A 150 10.67 4.56 -1.98
C ALA A 150 9.60 3.46 -1.84
N ALA A 151 8.34 3.78 -2.12
CA ALA A 151 7.22 2.83 -2.05
C ALA A 151 7.34 1.67 -3.06
N LYS A 152 8.13 1.84 -4.12
CA LYS A 152 8.50 0.79 -5.07
C LYS A 152 9.69 -0.04 -4.57
N VAL A 153 10.79 0.60 -4.16
CA VAL A 153 12.04 -0.08 -3.78
C VAL A 153 11.87 -0.93 -2.52
N VAL A 154 10.98 -0.54 -1.60
CA VAL A 154 10.71 -1.31 -0.38
C VAL A 154 10.17 -2.74 -0.65
N TYR A 155 9.77 -3.04 -1.89
CA TYR A 155 9.40 -4.41 -2.28
C TYR A 155 10.58 -5.36 -2.48
N GLU A 156 11.78 -4.81 -2.64
CA GLU A 156 13.00 -5.55 -2.93
C GLU A 156 13.62 -6.14 -1.65
N ASN A 157 14.62 -7.01 -1.81
CA ASN A 157 15.30 -7.58 -0.65
C ASN A 157 16.18 -6.52 0.07
N PRO A 158 16.51 -6.71 1.37
CA PRO A 158 17.22 -5.70 2.15
C PRO A 158 18.57 -5.26 1.56
N ALA A 159 19.32 -6.16 0.94
CA ALA A 159 20.62 -5.84 0.34
C ALA A 159 20.46 -4.96 -0.91
N HIS A 160 19.43 -5.21 -1.72
CA HIS A 160 19.09 -4.36 -2.86
C HIS A 160 18.62 -2.97 -2.39
N ILE A 161 17.76 -2.92 -1.38
CA ILE A 161 17.27 -1.66 -0.80
C ILE A 161 18.44 -0.80 -0.31
N GLU A 162 19.33 -1.37 0.51
CA GLU A 162 20.50 -0.66 1.03
C GLU A 162 21.41 -0.17 -0.11
N TYR A 163 21.60 -0.98 -1.16
CA TYR A 163 22.38 -0.60 -2.33
C TYR A 163 21.77 0.60 -3.05
N VAL A 164 20.47 0.58 -3.35
CA VAL A 164 19.79 1.69 -4.04
C VAL A 164 19.88 2.97 -3.21
N VAL A 165 19.51 2.93 -1.93
CA VAL A 165 19.52 4.10 -1.05
C VAL A 165 20.94 4.66 -0.89
N SER A 166 21.91 3.81 -0.58
CA SER A 166 23.25 4.25 -0.19
C SER A 166 24.15 4.56 -1.39
N LYS A 167 24.00 3.82 -2.51
CA LYS A 167 24.91 3.93 -3.67
C LYS A 167 24.30 4.73 -4.81
N ILE A 168 23.00 4.58 -5.08
CA ILE A 168 22.33 5.27 -6.20
C ILE A 168 21.81 6.63 -5.72
N TRP A 169 21.00 6.66 -4.66
CA TRP A 169 20.44 7.91 -4.14
C TRP A 169 21.42 8.70 -3.28
N LYS A 170 22.49 8.05 -2.80
CA LYS A 170 23.52 8.63 -1.93
C LYS A 170 22.92 9.22 -0.64
N MET A 171 21.95 8.51 -0.08
CA MET A 171 21.27 8.85 1.18
C MET A 171 21.72 7.89 2.29
N GLU A 172 21.53 8.28 3.54
CA GLU A 172 21.83 7.42 4.69
C GLU A 172 20.72 6.37 4.85
N PHE A 173 21.05 5.09 4.64
CA PHE A 173 20.14 3.99 4.94
C PHE A 173 20.06 3.79 6.46
N MET A 174 18.87 3.98 7.04
CA MET A 174 18.68 3.85 8.50
C MET A 174 18.27 2.43 8.89
N GLY A 175 17.59 1.70 8.00
CA GLY A 175 17.29 0.29 8.21
C GLY A 175 16.09 -0.21 7.40
N PHE A 176 16.01 -1.54 7.32
CA PHE A 176 14.83 -2.28 6.86
C PHE A 176 14.35 -3.16 8.02
N TYR A 177 13.05 -3.14 8.28
CA TYR A 177 12.45 -3.76 9.45
C TYR A 177 11.32 -4.69 9.03
N ASP A 178 11.20 -5.80 9.75
CA ASP A 178 10.08 -6.73 9.65
C ASP A 178 9.37 -6.81 11.01
N PHE A 179 8.22 -6.16 11.11
CA PHE A 179 7.51 -5.90 12.35
C PHE A 179 6.47 -6.97 12.67
N TRP A 180 6.38 -7.26 13.97
CA TRP A 180 5.49 -8.27 14.52
C TRP A 180 4.02 -7.80 14.51
N ASN A 181 3.12 -8.70 14.10
CA ASN A 181 1.68 -8.53 14.23
C ASN A 181 1.16 -9.33 15.44
N ALA A 182 0.55 -8.64 16.42
CA ALA A 182 0.08 -9.27 17.67
C ALA A 182 -1.06 -10.28 17.44
N PHE A 183 -1.88 -10.09 16.41
CA PHE A 183 -3.06 -10.87 16.10
C PHE A 183 -2.71 -12.11 15.28
N GLN A 184 -1.86 -11.96 14.26
CA GLN A 184 -1.38 -13.07 13.43
C GLN A 184 -0.23 -13.86 14.06
N ARG A 185 0.45 -13.29 15.06
CA ARG A 185 1.59 -13.91 15.77
C ARG A 185 2.74 -14.29 14.84
N LYS A 186 3.05 -13.41 13.88
CA LYS A 186 4.21 -13.49 12.99
C LYS A 186 4.57 -12.09 12.50
N PRO A 187 5.78 -11.87 11.95
CA PRO A 187 6.08 -10.65 11.22
C PRO A 187 5.22 -10.57 9.96
N THR A 188 4.60 -9.41 9.73
CA THR A 188 3.74 -9.20 8.53
C THR A 188 3.86 -7.80 7.95
N THR A 189 4.67 -6.93 8.54
CA THR A 189 4.73 -5.51 8.15
C THR A 189 6.17 -5.12 7.95
N GLN A 190 6.49 -4.79 6.70
CA GLN A 190 7.83 -4.40 6.33
C GLN A 190 7.88 -2.90 6.07
N ALA A 191 8.96 -2.26 6.52
CA ALA A 191 9.21 -0.86 6.20
C ALA A 191 10.70 -0.59 6.08
N MET A 192 11.05 0.39 5.25
CA MET A 192 12.39 0.95 5.19
C MET A 192 12.40 2.40 5.64
N LEU A 193 13.50 2.79 6.28
CA LEU A 193 13.78 4.16 6.67
C LEU A 193 15.11 4.60 6.08
N PHE A 194 15.14 5.82 5.56
CA PHE A 194 16.37 6.45 5.09
C PHE A 194 16.33 7.95 5.32
N ARG A 195 17.50 8.58 5.30
CA ARG A 195 17.69 9.98 5.60
C ARG A 195 18.46 10.70 4.50
N GLN A 196 17.93 11.82 4.07
CA GLN A 196 18.53 12.76 3.13
C GLN A 196 19.08 13.97 3.89
N ASN A 197 20.22 14.50 3.42
CA ASN A 197 20.83 15.76 3.86
C ASN A 197 20.95 15.90 5.40
N LYS A 198 21.48 14.85 6.04
CA LYS A 198 21.72 14.78 7.48
C LYS A 198 22.45 16.03 7.98
N ASP A 199 22.04 16.53 9.15
CA ASP A 199 22.63 17.69 9.84
C ASP A 199 22.51 19.01 9.05
N SER A 200 21.55 19.09 8.12
CA SER A 200 21.23 20.31 7.36
C SER A 200 19.82 20.82 7.65
N ASP A 201 19.56 22.09 7.28
CA ASP A 201 18.22 22.68 7.33
C ASP A 201 17.19 21.96 6.43
N SER A 202 17.67 21.18 5.45
CA SER A 202 16.87 20.39 4.50
C SER A 202 16.83 18.90 4.84
N GLU A 203 17.23 18.52 6.06
CA GLU A 203 17.24 17.12 6.48
C GLU A 203 15.83 16.52 6.38
N LEU A 204 15.71 15.39 5.68
CA LEU A 204 14.44 14.71 5.46
C LEU A 204 14.60 13.22 5.74
N ILE A 205 13.74 12.67 6.59
CA ILE A 205 13.63 11.23 6.83
C ILE A 205 12.43 10.70 6.06
N CYS A 206 12.60 9.62 5.31
CA CYS A 206 11.50 8.96 4.64
C CYS A 206 11.19 7.63 5.32
N VAL A 207 9.94 7.45 5.71
CA VAL A 207 9.39 6.16 6.19
C VAL A 207 8.56 5.57 5.05
N SER A 208 8.97 4.42 4.53
CA SER A 208 8.26 3.76 3.43
C SER A 208 7.77 2.39 3.87
N PHE A 209 6.45 2.20 3.91
CA PHE A 209 5.83 0.92 4.18
C PHE A 209 5.69 0.10 2.91
N ARG A 210 6.05 -1.19 3.00
CA ARG A 210 5.81 -2.14 1.93
C ARG A 210 4.32 -2.46 1.83
N GLY A 211 3.84 -2.60 0.59
CA GLY A 211 2.52 -3.17 0.35
C GLY A 211 2.55 -4.67 0.09
N THR A 212 1.42 -5.16 -0.42
CA THR A 212 1.16 -6.57 -0.75
C THR A 212 2.03 -7.07 -1.90
N GLU A 213 2.67 -8.24 -1.76
CA GLU A 213 3.26 -8.95 -2.89
C GLU A 213 2.16 -9.51 -3.82
N PRO A 214 2.33 -9.45 -5.15
CA PRO A 214 1.29 -9.92 -6.10
C PRO A 214 0.80 -11.35 -5.86
N PHE A 215 1.63 -12.23 -5.30
CA PHE A 215 1.33 -13.64 -5.06
C PHE A 215 1.12 -13.99 -3.57
N ALA A 216 1.12 -13.00 -2.68
CA ALA A 216 0.88 -13.20 -1.25
C ALA A 216 -0.63 -13.12 -0.94
N ALA A 217 -1.34 -14.23 -1.08
CA ALA A 217 -2.80 -14.29 -0.90
C ALA A 217 -3.27 -13.77 0.49
N GLU A 218 -2.46 -13.93 1.54
CA GLU A 218 -2.78 -13.44 2.89
C GLU A 218 -2.86 -11.90 2.98
N ASP A 219 -2.02 -11.21 2.23
CA ASP A 219 -2.03 -9.75 2.17
C ASP A 219 -3.29 -9.26 1.42
N TRP A 220 -3.64 -9.91 0.31
CA TRP A 220 -4.89 -9.65 -0.42
C TRP A 220 -6.14 -9.94 0.44
N ILE A 221 -6.10 -10.96 1.28
CA ILE A 221 -7.19 -11.25 2.24
C ILE A 221 -7.35 -10.10 3.22
N THR A 222 -6.25 -9.52 3.69
CA THR A 222 -6.26 -8.35 4.58
C THR A 222 -6.89 -7.14 3.89
N ASP A 223 -6.57 -6.88 2.62
CA ASP A 223 -7.13 -5.75 1.85
C ASP A 223 -8.63 -5.90 1.53
N MET A 224 -9.14 -7.14 1.48
CA MET A 224 -10.54 -7.46 1.18
C MET A 224 -11.39 -7.69 2.43
N ASP A 225 -10.79 -7.64 3.62
CA ASP A 225 -11.50 -7.76 4.87
C ASP A 225 -12.41 -6.53 5.07
N LEU A 226 -13.53 -6.75 5.74
CA LEU A 226 -14.50 -5.70 6.08
C LEU A 226 -14.53 -5.46 7.58
N SER A 227 -13.57 -6.05 8.29
CA SER A 227 -13.41 -5.94 9.72
C SER A 227 -12.95 -4.55 10.12
N TYR A 228 -13.50 -4.04 11.22
CA TYR A 228 -13.15 -2.74 11.76
C TYR A 228 -13.19 -2.71 13.29
N PHE A 229 -12.39 -1.81 13.86
CA PHE A 229 -12.53 -1.35 15.24
C PHE A 229 -12.87 0.15 15.24
N GLU A 230 -13.80 0.57 16.10
CA GLU A 230 -14.03 1.99 16.38
C GLU A 230 -13.05 2.50 17.43
N LEU A 231 -12.27 3.51 17.06
CA LEU A 231 -11.41 4.26 17.96
C LEU A 231 -12.20 5.39 18.62
N PRO A 232 -12.17 5.51 19.97
CA PRO A 232 -12.88 6.57 20.67
C PRO A 232 -12.51 7.96 20.16
N LYS A 233 -13.52 8.80 19.91
CA LYS A 233 -13.39 10.17 19.38
C LYS A 233 -12.82 10.30 17.96
N VAL A 234 -12.33 9.21 17.37
CA VAL A 234 -11.74 9.21 16.02
C VAL A 234 -12.71 8.65 15.00
N GLY A 235 -13.21 7.42 15.17
CA GLY A 235 -14.04 6.74 14.15
C GLY A 235 -13.58 5.32 13.87
N ARG A 236 -14.18 4.67 12.88
CA ARG A 236 -13.89 3.27 12.54
C ARG A 236 -12.74 3.19 11.55
N ALA A 237 -11.79 2.31 11.81
CA ALA A 237 -10.71 1.98 10.89
C ALA A 237 -10.64 0.47 10.64
N HIS A 238 -10.08 0.09 9.50
CA HIS A 238 -9.94 -1.29 9.08
C HIS A 238 -9.03 -2.05 10.06
N SER A 239 -9.52 -3.17 10.60
CA SER A 239 -8.79 -3.89 11.66
C SER A 239 -7.45 -4.42 11.15
N GLY A 240 -7.43 -5.09 10.01
CA GLY A 240 -6.20 -5.65 9.43
C GLY A 240 -5.06 -4.65 9.28
N PHE A 241 -5.35 -3.41 8.84
CA PHE A 241 -4.35 -2.35 8.72
C PHE A 241 -3.88 -1.84 10.09
N MET A 242 -4.79 -1.71 11.08
CA MET A 242 -4.40 -1.37 12.45
C MET A 242 -3.55 -2.46 13.09
N GLU A 243 -3.91 -3.72 12.91
CA GLU A 243 -3.18 -4.89 13.41
C GLU A 243 -1.76 -4.96 12.81
N ALA A 244 -1.63 -4.74 11.50
CA ALA A 244 -0.35 -4.66 10.80
C ALA A 244 0.51 -3.50 11.33
N LEU A 245 -0.10 -2.32 11.53
CA LEU A 245 0.63 -1.16 12.03
C LEU A 245 1.09 -1.33 13.49
N GLY A 246 0.41 -2.14 14.30
CA GLY A 246 0.85 -2.47 15.65
C GLY A 246 -0.20 -2.37 16.75
N LEU A 247 -1.49 -2.45 16.41
CA LEU A 247 -2.58 -2.58 17.39
C LEU A 247 -2.28 -3.74 18.34
N GLN A 248 -2.50 -3.54 19.64
CA GLN A 248 -2.26 -4.54 20.66
C GLN A 248 -3.54 -5.27 21.03
N ARG A 249 -3.42 -6.58 21.26
CA ARG A 249 -4.52 -7.40 21.75
C ARG A 249 -4.86 -7.00 23.19
N GLY A 250 -6.14 -6.77 23.47
CA GLY A 250 -6.64 -6.49 24.82
C GLY A 250 -6.48 -5.04 25.29
N SER A 251 -5.50 -4.30 24.78
CA SER A 251 -5.24 -2.90 25.17
C SER A 251 -5.42 -1.88 24.06
N GLY A 252 -5.63 -2.32 22.81
CA GLY A 252 -5.83 -1.43 21.67
C GLY A 252 -4.56 -0.66 21.32
N TRP A 253 -4.61 0.67 21.42
CA TRP A 253 -3.47 1.56 21.18
C TRP A 253 -3.01 2.18 22.52
N PRO A 254 -2.28 1.45 23.37
CA PRO A 254 -1.64 2.07 24.53
C PRO A 254 -0.61 3.09 24.06
N LYS A 255 -0.44 4.19 24.81
CA LYS A 255 0.52 5.25 24.44
C LYS A 255 1.94 4.71 24.38
N ASP A 256 2.32 3.85 25.32
CA ASP A 256 3.62 3.22 25.40
C ASP A 256 3.46 1.72 25.63
N LEU A 257 4.38 0.94 25.06
CA LEU A 257 4.41 -0.50 25.26
C LEU A 257 5.32 -0.86 26.45
N PRO A 258 4.94 -1.86 27.27
CA PRO A 258 5.87 -2.45 28.21
C PRO A 258 7.04 -3.05 27.43
N GLN A 259 8.22 -3.10 28.07
CA GLN A 259 9.42 -3.63 27.45
C GLN A 259 9.16 -5.04 26.91
N SER A 260 9.26 -5.19 25.60
CA SER A 260 8.99 -6.42 24.87
C SER A 260 10.16 -6.73 23.96
N THR A 261 10.41 -8.01 23.73
CA THR A 261 11.38 -8.46 22.71
C THR A 261 10.85 -8.25 21.29
N ARG A 262 9.56 -7.93 21.12
CA ARG A 262 8.92 -7.77 19.82
C ARG A 262 8.83 -6.30 19.43
N GLN A 263 9.16 -6.03 18.17
CA GLN A 263 9.04 -4.72 17.56
C GLN A 263 7.73 -4.62 16.78
N TYR A 264 6.96 -3.58 17.06
CA TYR A 264 5.72 -3.23 16.37
C TYR A 264 5.95 -1.97 15.54
N ALA A 265 5.36 -1.88 14.35
CA ALA A 265 5.72 -0.87 13.36
C ALA A 265 5.53 0.56 13.89
N TYR A 266 4.34 0.89 14.39
CA TYR A 266 4.04 2.22 14.93
C TYR A 266 5.02 2.64 16.04
N TYR A 267 5.15 1.81 17.08
CA TYR A 267 5.95 2.14 18.26
C TYR A 267 7.43 2.26 17.91
N THR A 268 7.98 1.30 17.15
CA THR A 268 9.39 1.32 16.77
C THR A 268 9.72 2.52 15.90
N ILE A 269 8.92 2.78 14.86
CA ILE A 269 9.15 3.90 13.94
C ILE A 269 8.97 5.25 14.68
N ARG A 270 7.99 5.36 15.57
CA ARG A 270 7.78 6.56 16.39
C ARG A 270 9.02 6.88 17.22
N GLU A 271 9.60 5.90 17.91
CA GLU A 271 10.81 6.12 18.71
C GLU A 271 12.04 6.42 17.82
N ILE A 272 12.21 5.72 16.69
CA ILE A 272 13.28 6.04 15.72
C ILE A 272 13.17 7.50 15.25
N LEU A 273 11.96 7.98 14.92
CA LEU A 273 11.74 9.36 14.50
C LEU A 273 12.01 10.36 15.62
N LYS A 274 11.56 10.08 16.85
CA LYS A 274 11.86 10.93 18.03
C LYS A 274 13.37 11.09 18.23
N ASP A 275 14.10 9.99 18.18
CA ASP A 275 15.55 10.00 18.35
C ASP A 275 16.26 10.70 17.19
N ALA A 276 15.85 10.43 15.96
CA ALA A 276 16.47 10.99 14.76
C ALA A 276 16.24 12.50 14.63
N LEU A 277 15.07 13.01 15.03
CA LEU A 277 14.69 14.42 14.90
C LEU A 277 15.10 15.27 16.11
N LYS A 278 15.63 14.66 17.17
CA LYS A 278 15.97 15.33 18.43
C LYS A 278 17.06 16.39 18.28
N ASN A 279 18.08 16.12 17.48
CA ASN A 279 19.29 16.96 17.39
C ASN A 279 19.20 18.05 16.31
N ASN A 280 18.25 17.94 15.39
CA ASN A 280 18.04 18.93 14.34
C ASN A 280 16.58 19.38 14.41
N PRO A 281 16.26 20.61 14.87
CA PRO A 281 14.89 21.10 14.99
C PRO A 281 14.23 21.42 13.63
N LYS A 282 15.00 21.50 12.53
CA LYS A 282 14.49 21.79 11.18
C LYS A 282 14.28 20.55 10.32
N ALA A 283 14.86 19.41 10.70
CA ALA A 283 14.66 18.16 9.98
C ALA A 283 13.16 17.86 9.81
N LYS A 284 12.76 17.15 8.78
CA LYS A 284 11.36 16.74 8.64
C LYS A 284 11.29 15.27 8.31
N PHE A 285 10.08 14.73 8.28
CA PHE A 285 9.88 13.42 7.71
C PHE A 285 8.66 13.35 6.81
N ILE A 286 8.73 12.43 5.85
CA ILE A 286 7.58 12.01 5.05
C ILE A 286 7.26 10.55 5.32
N VAL A 287 6.00 10.19 5.14
CA VAL A 287 5.54 8.81 5.22
C VAL A 287 4.94 8.43 3.87
N THR A 288 5.31 7.27 3.36
CA THR A 288 4.86 6.80 2.05
C THR A 288 4.56 5.31 2.05
N GLY A 289 3.77 4.89 1.06
CA GLY A 289 3.57 3.50 0.76
C GLY A 289 2.66 3.30 -0.44
N HIS A 290 2.77 2.11 -1.02
CA HIS A 290 1.95 1.65 -2.14
C HIS A 290 1.01 0.55 -1.67
N SER A 291 -0.22 0.49 -2.20
CA SER A 291 -1.20 -0.55 -1.85
C SER A 291 -1.51 -0.56 -0.34
N LEU A 292 -1.47 -1.74 0.32
CA LEU A 292 -1.47 -1.90 1.77
C LEU A 292 -0.51 -0.92 2.48
N GLY A 293 0.71 -0.72 1.96
CA GLY A 293 1.68 0.20 2.52
C GLY A 293 1.16 1.65 2.53
N GLY A 294 0.33 2.02 1.55
CA GLY A 294 -0.35 3.32 1.54
C GLY A 294 -1.36 3.46 2.68
N ALA A 295 -2.07 2.38 3.03
CA ALA A 295 -2.99 2.39 4.18
C ALA A 295 -2.23 2.57 5.50
N LEU A 296 -1.10 1.88 5.66
CA LEU A 296 -0.22 2.04 6.83
C LEU A 296 0.38 3.45 6.89
N ALA A 297 0.76 4.01 5.74
CA ALA A 297 1.35 5.34 5.64
C ALA A 297 0.42 6.46 6.14
N ILE A 298 -0.89 6.36 5.90
CA ILE A 298 -1.86 7.33 6.44
C ILE A 298 -2.31 6.99 7.87
N LEU A 299 -2.38 5.72 8.24
CA LEU A 299 -2.69 5.33 9.62
C LEU A 299 -1.60 5.76 10.60
N PHE A 300 -0.32 5.66 10.22
CA PHE A 300 0.80 6.02 11.10
C PHE A 300 0.67 7.43 11.71
N PRO A 301 0.57 8.53 10.92
CA PRO A 301 0.37 9.86 11.48
C PRO A 301 -1.01 10.06 12.10
N SER A 302 -2.02 9.28 11.70
CA SER A 302 -3.33 9.30 12.37
C SER A 302 -3.24 8.78 13.81
N ILE A 303 -2.44 7.74 14.05
CA ILE A 303 -2.19 7.22 15.41
C ILE A 303 -1.25 8.15 16.19
N LEU A 304 -0.29 8.83 15.54
CA LEU A 304 0.46 9.92 16.18
C LEU A 304 -0.47 11.02 16.70
N ALA A 305 -1.46 11.44 15.89
CA ALA A 305 -2.49 12.39 16.30
C ALA A 305 -3.36 11.84 17.44
N TYR A 306 -3.75 10.57 17.39
CA TYR A 306 -4.49 9.92 18.46
C TYR A 306 -3.71 9.87 19.79
N HIS A 307 -2.38 9.73 19.75
CA HIS A 307 -1.50 9.76 20.94
C HIS A 307 -1.03 11.17 21.33
N GLU A 308 -1.50 12.20 20.63
CA GLU A 308 -1.13 13.62 20.83
C GLU A 308 0.38 13.88 20.68
N GLU A 309 1.05 13.18 19.76
CA GLU A 309 2.48 13.33 19.44
C GLU A 309 2.73 14.61 18.59
N LYS A 310 2.38 15.78 19.15
CA LYS A 310 2.40 17.08 18.46
C LYS A 310 3.76 17.42 17.86
N ASP A 311 4.84 17.17 18.61
CA ASP A 311 6.21 17.45 18.15
C ASP A 311 6.55 16.68 16.87
N LEU A 312 6.09 15.43 16.72
CA LEU A 312 6.27 14.69 15.48
C LEU A 312 5.34 15.20 14.39
N LEU A 313 4.07 15.48 14.71
CA LEU A 313 3.10 15.97 13.72
C LEU A 313 3.52 17.31 13.11
N ASP A 314 4.13 18.20 13.90
CA ASP A 314 4.66 19.48 13.42
C ASP A 314 5.83 19.29 12.43
N ARG A 315 6.56 18.19 12.58
CA ARG A 315 7.73 17.82 11.76
C ARG A 315 7.39 16.89 10.59
N LEU A 316 6.15 16.43 10.49
CA LEU A 316 5.61 15.74 9.33
C LEU A 316 5.46 16.71 8.17
N ASP A 317 6.24 16.51 7.11
CA ASP A 317 6.16 17.33 5.89
C ASP A 317 5.05 16.85 4.95
N GLY A 318 4.83 15.53 4.88
CA GLY A 318 3.80 14.97 4.02
C GLY A 318 3.63 13.47 4.12
N VAL A 319 2.46 13.03 3.69
CA VAL A 319 2.02 11.64 3.59
C VAL A 319 1.63 11.41 2.14
N TYR A 320 2.37 10.56 1.44
CA TYR A 320 2.19 10.30 0.02
C TYR A 320 1.76 8.85 -0.16
N THR A 321 0.54 8.63 -0.62
CA THR A 321 0.01 7.27 -0.76
C THR A 321 -0.33 6.97 -2.21
N PHE A 322 0.01 5.76 -2.66
CA PHE A 322 -0.15 5.33 -4.05
C PHE A 322 -1.02 4.08 -4.11
N GLY A 323 -2.15 4.16 -4.80
CA GLY A 323 -3.06 3.02 -4.88
C GLY A 323 -3.64 2.60 -3.52
N GLN A 324 -3.78 3.55 -2.60
CA GLN A 324 -4.25 3.30 -1.23
C GLN A 324 -5.70 2.76 -1.23
N PRO A 325 -6.00 1.65 -0.52
CA PRO A 325 -7.38 1.21 -0.29
C PRO A 325 -8.13 2.17 0.64
N ARG A 326 -9.43 1.96 0.83
CA ARG A 326 -10.20 2.70 1.83
C ARG A 326 -9.83 2.21 3.23
N VAL A 327 -9.43 3.12 4.09
CA VAL A 327 -8.82 2.79 5.39
C VAL A 327 -9.80 2.89 6.55
N ALA A 328 -10.75 3.83 6.46
CA ALA A 328 -11.56 4.22 7.61
C ALA A 328 -12.92 4.82 7.18
N ASP A 329 -13.76 5.15 8.15
CA ASP A 329 -15.03 5.84 7.92
C ASP A 329 -14.89 7.37 7.84
N SER A 330 -16.00 8.04 7.54
CA SER A 330 -16.02 9.51 7.39
C SER A 330 -15.67 10.26 8.68
N ARG A 331 -15.95 9.69 9.86
CA ARG A 331 -15.58 10.29 11.15
C ARG A 331 -14.07 10.27 11.35
N PHE A 332 -13.43 9.15 11.02
CA PHE A 332 -11.97 9.07 10.99
C PHE A 332 -11.39 10.03 9.95
N GLY A 333 -12.03 10.14 8.78
CA GLY A 333 -11.65 11.11 7.75
C GLY A 333 -11.64 12.56 8.26
N ALA A 334 -12.70 12.98 8.94
CA ALA A 334 -12.78 14.29 9.56
C ALA A 334 -11.71 14.51 10.63
N PHE A 335 -11.38 13.46 11.41
CA PHE A 335 -10.27 13.51 12.36
C PHE A 335 -8.92 13.72 11.67
N VAL A 336 -8.67 13.04 10.54
CA VAL A 336 -7.45 13.24 9.75
C VAL A 336 -7.39 14.63 9.16
N GLU A 337 -8.48 15.12 8.57
CA GLU A 337 -8.55 16.46 7.99
C GLU A 337 -8.26 17.55 9.03
N GLN A 338 -8.81 17.41 10.24
CA GLN A 338 -8.55 18.34 11.34
C GLN A 338 -7.08 18.38 11.76
N ASN A 339 -6.39 17.23 11.76
CA ASN A 339 -5.03 17.13 12.30
C ASN A 339 -3.93 17.27 11.22
N LEU A 340 -4.20 16.90 9.97
CA LEU A 340 -3.21 16.83 8.88
C LEU A 340 -3.52 17.74 7.67
N GLU A 341 -4.77 18.19 7.50
CA GLU A 341 -5.15 19.06 6.37
C GLU A 341 -5.49 20.50 6.77
N GLY A 342 -5.39 20.87 8.07
CA GLY A 342 -5.72 22.19 8.61
C GLY A 342 -5.04 23.39 7.92
N SER A 343 -3.90 23.88 8.44
CA SER A 343 -3.22 25.07 7.89
C SER A 343 -2.25 24.75 6.74
N THR A 344 -1.80 23.50 6.66
CA THR A 344 -0.89 23.00 5.62
C THR A 344 -1.36 21.62 5.23
N ARG A 345 -1.69 21.41 3.95
CA ARG A 345 -2.04 20.08 3.44
C ARG A 345 -0.82 19.17 3.55
N LYS A 346 -0.90 18.15 4.40
CA LYS A 346 0.13 17.12 4.55
C LYS A 346 -0.26 15.79 3.91
N TYR A 347 -1.49 15.62 3.42
CA TYR A 347 -1.94 14.35 2.86
C TYR A 347 -2.17 14.40 1.35
N PHE A 348 -1.44 13.57 0.61
CA PHE A 348 -1.50 13.45 -0.84
C PHE A 348 -1.83 12.00 -1.21
N ARG A 349 -3.07 11.78 -1.66
CA ARG A 349 -3.55 10.46 -2.12
C ARG A 349 -3.51 10.41 -3.65
N ILE A 350 -2.64 9.58 -4.21
CA ILE A 350 -2.41 9.46 -5.65
C ILE A 350 -3.05 8.17 -6.16
N VAL A 351 -3.88 8.29 -7.20
CA VAL A 351 -4.56 7.16 -7.84
C VAL A 351 -4.37 7.18 -9.35
N TYR A 352 -3.95 6.05 -9.91
CA TYR A 352 -3.80 5.90 -11.35
C TYR A 352 -4.99 5.15 -11.98
N CYS A 353 -5.63 5.81 -12.92
CA CYS A 353 -6.59 5.29 -13.89
C CYS A 353 -7.61 4.30 -13.29
N ASN A 354 -7.53 3.03 -13.70
CA ASN A 354 -8.47 1.98 -13.33
C ASN A 354 -7.98 1.09 -12.19
N ASP A 355 -6.97 1.52 -11.43
CA ASP A 355 -6.45 0.77 -10.28
C ASP A 355 -7.58 0.23 -9.40
N LEU A 356 -7.64 -1.08 -9.23
CA LEU A 356 -8.71 -1.71 -8.48
C LEU A 356 -8.64 -1.43 -6.97
N VAL A 357 -7.45 -1.20 -6.41
CA VAL A 357 -7.22 -1.19 -4.96
C VAL A 357 -7.85 0.02 -4.26
N PRO A 358 -7.74 1.26 -4.77
CA PRO A 358 -8.50 2.40 -4.24
C PRO A 358 -10.02 2.26 -4.35
N ARG A 359 -10.53 1.20 -4.96
CA ARG A 359 -11.97 0.97 -5.11
C ARG A 359 -12.48 -0.12 -4.17
N VAL A 360 -11.62 -0.65 -3.29
CA VAL A 360 -11.96 -1.58 -2.23
C VAL A 360 -11.57 -1.03 -0.84
N PRO A 361 -12.29 -1.43 0.23
CA PRO A 361 -13.65 -1.98 0.26
C PRO A 361 -14.66 -1.11 -0.51
N TRP A 362 -15.75 -1.66 -1.04
CA TRP A 362 -16.71 -0.91 -1.88
C TRP A 362 -17.21 0.38 -1.21
N ASP A 363 -17.50 1.43 -1.98
CA ASP A 363 -18.17 2.65 -1.49
C ASP A 363 -19.61 2.67 -2.00
N ASN A 364 -20.49 2.06 -1.20
CA ASN A 364 -21.92 2.05 -1.41
C ASN A 364 -22.59 2.27 -0.05
N SER A 365 -23.92 2.48 -0.03
CA SER A 365 -24.71 2.67 1.21
C SER A 365 -24.62 1.52 2.23
N TRP A 366 -23.78 0.51 1.98
CA TRP A 366 -23.69 -0.76 2.69
C TRP A 366 -22.26 -1.06 3.19
N SER A 367 -21.28 -0.24 2.83
CA SER A 367 -19.90 -0.28 3.34
C SER A 367 -19.60 1.06 4.00
N ASP A 368 -19.04 0.99 5.20
CA ASP A 368 -18.79 2.17 6.03
C ASP A 368 -17.45 2.85 5.70
N PHE A 369 -16.62 2.21 4.88
CA PHE A 369 -15.30 2.70 4.52
C PHE A 369 -15.38 3.71 3.38
N GLN A 370 -14.75 4.86 3.56
CA GLN A 370 -14.72 5.94 2.61
C GLN A 370 -13.28 6.43 2.43
N HIS A 371 -13.01 7.03 1.27
CA HIS A 371 -11.84 7.88 1.17
C HIS A 371 -12.11 9.20 1.86
N PHE A 372 -11.05 9.82 2.36
CA PHE A 372 -11.05 11.15 2.93
C PHE A 372 -9.88 11.94 2.34
N GLY A 373 -9.95 13.25 2.44
CA GLY A 373 -9.06 14.13 1.69
C GLY A 373 -9.24 14.01 0.16
N LYS A 374 -8.80 15.05 -0.53
CA LYS A 374 -8.83 15.08 -2.00
C LYS A 374 -7.81 14.10 -2.62
N CYS A 375 -8.11 13.66 -3.83
CA CYS A 375 -7.31 12.72 -4.61
C CYS A 375 -6.58 13.44 -5.76
N ILE A 376 -5.30 13.12 -5.97
CA ILE A 376 -4.60 13.40 -7.23
C ILE A 376 -4.84 12.20 -8.15
N TYR A 377 -5.77 12.36 -9.09
CA TYR A 377 -6.14 11.32 -10.04
C TYR A 377 -5.41 11.49 -11.36
N PHE A 378 -4.77 10.43 -11.83
CA PHE A 378 -4.15 10.39 -13.16
C PHE A 378 -4.97 9.51 -14.10
N ASN A 379 -5.26 9.98 -15.31
CA ASN A 379 -5.92 9.16 -16.33
C ASN A 379 -4.91 8.28 -17.11
N SER A 380 -5.39 7.50 -18.10
CA SER A 380 -4.56 6.59 -18.92
C SER A 380 -3.52 7.26 -19.82
N LEU A 381 -3.53 8.61 -19.86
CA LEU A 381 -2.54 9.45 -20.54
C LEU A 381 -1.59 10.16 -19.55
N TYR A 382 -1.63 9.78 -18.27
CA TYR A 382 -0.89 10.43 -17.17
C TYR A 382 -1.18 11.93 -17.00
N ARG A 383 -2.38 12.39 -17.40
CA ARG A 383 -2.82 13.74 -17.03
C ARG A 383 -3.43 13.68 -15.64
N GLY A 384 -2.89 14.48 -14.73
CA GLY A 384 -3.28 14.54 -13.33
C GLY A 384 -4.26 15.68 -13.06
N ASP A 385 -5.32 15.38 -12.32
CA ASP A 385 -6.32 16.34 -11.85
C ASP A 385 -6.62 16.11 -10.36
N ILE A 386 -7.08 17.15 -9.67
CA ILE A 386 -7.50 17.06 -8.28
C ILE A 386 -9.01 16.82 -8.24
N VAL A 387 -9.43 15.74 -7.59
CA VAL A 387 -10.82 15.32 -7.49
C VAL A 387 -11.17 14.95 -6.06
N ASP A 388 -12.41 15.19 -5.64
CA ASP A 388 -12.86 14.78 -4.29
C ASP A 388 -12.92 13.25 -4.17
N GLU A 389 -13.24 12.56 -5.26
CA GLU A 389 -13.27 11.10 -5.28
C GLU A 389 -12.89 10.52 -6.65
N VAL A 390 -12.30 9.32 -6.63
CA VAL A 390 -11.85 8.62 -7.84
C VAL A 390 -13.00 8.37 -8.81
N PRO A 391 -12.80 8.59 -10.13
CA PRO A 391 -13.78 8.20 -11.13
C PRO A 391 -14.11 6.70 -11.03
N ASN A 392 -15.38 6.36 -11.20
CA ASN A 392 -15.87 4.99 -11.03
C ASN A 392 -15.48 4.39 -9.66
N LYS A 393 -16.07 4.96 -8.60
CA LYS A 393 -15.83 4.61 -7.20
C LYS A 393 -15.92 3.11 -6.89
N ASN A 394 -16.73 2.37 -7.67
CA ASN A 394 -16.99 0.94 -7.51
C ASN A 394 -16.53 0.16 -8.74
N TYR A 395 -15.43 -0.59 -8.59
CA TYR A 395 -14.77 -1.24 -9.72
C TYR A 395 -15.67 -2.23 -10.51
N PHE A 396 -16.64 -2.90 -9.89
CA PHE A 396 -17.45 -3.92 -10.55
C PHE A 396 -18.74 -3.41 -11.23
N SER A 397 -18.84 -2.10 -11.52
CA SER A 397 -19.95 -1.57 -12.32
C SER A 397 -19.99 -2.20 -13.72
N ILE A 398 -21.11 -2.83 -14.09
CA ILE A 398 -21.30 -3.53 -15.36
C ILE A 398 -21.18 -2.57 -16.56
N PHE A 399 -21.64 -1.32 -16.42
CA PHE A 399 -21.54 -0.28 -17.43
C PHE A 399 -20.09 0.13 -17.70
N MET A 400 -19.20 -0.04 -16.72
CA MET A 400 -17.79 0.30 -16.83
C MET A 400 -16.92 -0.87 -17.31
N PHE A 401 -17.51 -2.04 -17.57
CA PHE A 401 -16.76 -3.21 -18.03
C PHE A 401 -16.06 -2.96 -19.37
N MET A 402 -16.82 -2.53 -20.40
CA MET A 402 -16.25 -2.31 -21.73
C MET A 402 -15.27 -1.13 -21.78
N PRO A 403 -15.56 0.05 -21.19
CA PRO A 403 -14.58 1.14 -21.09
C PRO A 403 -13.26 0.72 -20.45
N LYS A 404 -13.30 -0.11 -19.39
CA LYS A 404 -12.07 -0.63 -18.75
C LYS A 404 -11.26 -1.50 -19.68
N LYS A 405 -11.91 -2.41 -20.42
CA LYS A 405 -11.23 -3.27 -21.39
C LYS A 405 -10.59 -2.47 -22.51
N MET A 406 -11.26 -1.42 -23.00
CA MET A 406 -10.69 -0.50 -23.97
C MET A 406 -9.45 0.21 -23.41
N ILE A 407 -9.50 0.68 -22.16
CA ILE A 407 -8.35 1.28 -21.50
C ILE A 407 -7.21 0.27 -21.33
N SER A 408 -7.48 -0.96 -20.90
CA SER A 408 -6.43 -2.00 -20.78
C SER A 408 -5.79 -2.32 -22.13
N ALA A 409 -6.57 -2.36 -23.22
CA ALA A 409 -6.05 -2.54 -24.57
C ALA A 409 -5.16 -1.36 -24.98
N TRP A 410 -5.61 -0.12 -24.70
CA TRP A 410 -4.82 1.09 -24.93
C TRP A 410 -3.51 1.07 -24.14
N GLU A 411 -3.53 0.73 -22.85
CA GLU A 411 -2.33 0.67 -22.01
C GLU A 411 -1.35 -0.40 -22.49
N LEU A 412 -1.84 -1.56 -22.95
CA LEU A 412 -1.00 -2.57 -23.58
C LEU A 412 -0.33 -2.02 -24.84
N MET A 413 -1.09 -1.38 -25.74
CA MET A 413 -0.54 -0.75 -26.95
C MET A 413 0.48 0.34 -26.60
N ARG A 414 0.16 1.20 -25.63
CA ARG A 414 1.03 2.26 -25.12
C ARG A 414 2.35 1.68 -24.60
N GLY A 415 2.32 0.56 -23.87
CA GLY A 415 3.51 -0.11 -23.34
C GLY A 415 4.52 -0.56 -24.41
N PHE A 416 4.08 -0.79 -25.66
CA PHE A 416 4.99 -1.06 -26.78
C PHE A 416 5.62 0.21 -27.36
N GLY A 417 4.89 1.32 -27.38
CA GLY A 417 5.31 2.57 -28.02
C GLY A 417 6.02 3.57 -27.11
N MET A 418 5.75 3.56 -25.80
CA MET A 418 6.09 4.66 -24.88
C MET A 418 7.58 5.02 -24.88
N GLY A 419 8.46 4.03 -24.96
CA GLY A 419 9.91 4.26 -25.05
C GLY A 419 10.36 4.98 -26.32
N MET A 420 9.58 4.92 -27.41
CA MET A 420 9.90 5.60 -28.67
C MET A 420 9.48 7.07 -28.66
N PHE A 421 8.33 7.39 -28.06
CA PHE A 421 7.77 8.75 -28.12
C PHE A 421 7.93 9.58 -26.83
N MET A 422 8.24 8.96 -25.69
CA MET A 422 8.47 9.68 -24.41
C MET A 422 9.92 9.65 -23.93
N GLY A 423 10.76 8.76 -24.47
CA GLY A 423 12.15 8.59 -24.07
C GLY A 423 12.48 7.15 -23.65
N PRO A 424 13.73 6.68 -23.84
CA PRO A 424 14.14 5.30 -23.53
C PRO A 424 13.82 4.84 -22.10
N GLU A 425 13.84 5.76 -21.13
CA GLU A 425 13.54 5.56 -19.72
C GLU A 425 12.06 5.21 -19.44
N TYR A 426 11.15 5.49 -20.39
CA TYR A 426 9.74 5.10 -20.29
C TYR A 426 9.43 3.79 -21.02
N LYS A 427 10.45 3.09 -21.50
CA LYS A 427 10.28 1.79 -22.16
C LYS A 427 9.84 0.74 -21.15
N GLU A 428 8.61 0.26 -21.29
CA GLU A 428 8.12 -0.83 -20.45
C GLU A 428 8.86 -2.15 -20.73
N LEU A 429 9.20 -2.84 -19.64
CA LEU A 429 9.83 -4.15 -19.68
C LEU A 429 8.85 -5.23 -20.15
N LYS A 430 9.41 -6.35 -20.63
CA LYS A 430 8.62 -7.50 -21.11
C LYS A 430 7.66 -8.04 -20.04
N VAL A 431 8.11 -8.04 -18.78
CA VAL A 431 7.30 -8.49 -17.63
C VAL A 431 6.08 -7.59 -17.47
N MET A 432 6.24 -6.25 -17.48
CA MET A 432 5.10 -5.34 -17.38
C MET A 432 4.11 -5.50 -18.55
N ARG A 433 4.61 -5.68 -19.77
CA ARG A 433 3.74 -5.94 -20.94
C ARG A 433 2.94 -7.24 -20.79
N ALA A 434 3.55 -8.29 -20.21
CA ALA A 434 2.85 -9.52 -19.89
C ALA A 434 1.78 -9.31 -18.81
N VAL A 435 2.07 -8.51 -17.78
CA VAL A 435 1.07 -8.09 -16.77
C VAL A 435 -0.11 -7.35 -17.43
N ARG A 436 0.16 -6.38 -18.32
CA ARG A 436 -0.88 -5.68 -19.08
C ARG A 436 -1.73 -6.62 -19.94
N LEU A 437 -1.10 -7.60 -20.60
CA LEU A 437 -1.80 -8.62 -21.37
C LEU A 437 -2.72 -9.46 -20.48
N MET A 438 -2.26 -9.86 -19.28
CA MET A 438 -3.10 -10.57 -18.32
C MET A 438 -4.29 -9.72 -17.87
N GLY A 439 -4.13 -8.42 -17.66
CA GLY A 439 -5.25 -7.52 -17.31
C GLY A 439 -6.29 -7.38 -18.42
N LEU A 440 -5.86 -7.41 -19.69
CA LEU A 440 -6.77 -7.36 -20.84
C LEU A 440 -7.72 -8.57 -20.85
N PHE A 441 -7.26 -9.77 -20.50
CA PHE A 441 -8.11 -10.96 -20.43
C PHE A 441 -8.76 -11.18 -19.04
N GLY A 442 -8.10 -10.74 -17.97
CA GLY A 442 -8.53 -10.87 -16.58
C GLY A 442 -9.09 -9.57 -15.99
N LEU A 443 -8.56 -9.19 -14.83
CA LEU A 443 -8.96 -7.98 -14.10
C LEU A 443 -8.25 -6.74 -14.69
N ALA A 444 -8.98 -5.98 -15.49
CA ALA A 444 -8.50 -4.79 -16.23
C ALA A 444 -7.72 -3.75 -15.38
N GLY A 445 -8.04 -3.60 -14.10
CA GLY A 445 -7.44 -2.64 -13.17
C GLY A 445 -6.23 -3.15 -12.42
N LEU A 446 -5.88 -4.43 -12.54
CA LEU A 446 -4.74 -5.01 -11.83
C LEU A 446 -3.39 -4.49 -12.36
N PRO A 447 -3.17 -4.36 -13.69
CA PRO A 447 -1.94 -3.74 -14.19
C PRO A 447 -1.79 -2.27 -13.79
N ALA A 448 -2.89 -1.53 -13.70
CA ALA A 448 -2.89 -0.12 -13.27
C ALA A 448 -2.48 0.05 -11.80
N HIS A 449 -2.48 -1.02 -11.01
CA HIS A 449 -1.96 -1.04 -9.64
C HIS A 449 -0.43 -1.25 -9.59
N ALA A 450 0.27 -1.37 -10.72
CA ALA A 450 1.72 -1.53 -10.70
C ALA A 450 2.41 -0.20 -10.33
N PRO A 451 3.44 -0.20 -9.45
CA PRO A 451 4.20 1.00 -9.11
C PRO A 451 4.76 1.76 -10.33
N LEU A 452 5.03 1.06 -11.45
CA LEU A 452 5.45 1.68 -12.71
C LEU A 452 4.55 2.83 -13.16
N ASP A 453 3.22 2.65 -13.08
CA ASP A 453 2.26 3.65 -13.53
C ASP A 453 2.23 4.85 -12.57
N TYR A 454 2.49 4.64 -11.29
CA TYR A 454 2.66 5.70 -10.29
C TYR A 454 3.98 6.47 -10.46
N VAL A 455 5.08 5.78 -10.79
CA VAL A 455 6.35 6.43 -11.14
C VAL A 455 6.16 7.31 -12.37
N ASN A 456 5.44 6.83 -13.40
CA ASN A 456 5.13 7.65 -14.57
C ASN A 456 4.22 8.84 -14.21
N SER A 457 3.19 8.61 -13.40
CA SER A 457 2.25 9.66 -12.96
C SER A 457 2.96 10.81 -12.26
N THR A 458 3.88 10.50 -11.32
CA THR A 458 4.64 11.53 -10.60
C THR A 458 5.63 12.26 -11.49
N ARG A 459 6.27 11.58 -12.45
CA ARG A 459 7.17 12.21 -13.44
C ARG A 459 6.44 13.16 -14.40
N PHE A 460 5.25 12.78 -14.87
CA PHE A 460 4.41 13.61 -15.73
C PHE A 460 3.54 14.62 -14.99
N ALA A 461 3.55 14.59 -13.65
CA ALA A 461 2.73 15.48 -12.84
C ALA A 461 3.10 16.95 -13.09
N SER A 462 2.09 17.81 -13.14
CA SER A 462 2.29 19.25 -13.03
C SER A 462 2.69 19.60 -11.60
N PRO A 463 3.68 20.49 -11.37
CA PRO A 463 4.03 20.97 -10.03
C PRO A 463 2.82 21.56 -9.27
N ASN A 464 1.87 22.14 -10.00
CA ASN A 464 0.67 22.74 -9.41
C ASN A 464 -0.13 21.72 -8.58
N LEU A 465 -0.10 20.44 -8.94
CA LEU A 465 -0.79 19.38 -8.20
C LEU A 465 -0.29 19.25 -6.76
N TYR A 466 0.92 19.69 -6.42
CA TYR A 466 1.47 19.56 -5.06
C TYR A 466 1.57 20.89 -4.30
N THR A 467 1.27 22.01 -4.97
CA THR A 467 1.28 23.35 -4.35
C THR A 467 -0.02 23.64 -3.60
N SER A 468 -0.05 24.62 -2.69
CA SER A 468 -1.19 24.91 -1.81
C SER A 468 -2.44 25.50 -2.51
N LYS A 469 -2.26 26.23 -3.62
CA LYS A 469 -3.33 27.01 -4.28
C LYS A 469 -4.53 26.21 -4.85
N PRO A 470 -4.41 24.98 -5.37
CA PRO A 470 -5.55 24.23 -5.91
C PRO A 470 -6.43 23.57 -4.84
N TRP A 471 -6.02 23.57 -3.57
CA TRP A 471 -6.63 22.74 -2.52
C TRP A 471 -7.60 23.52 -1.63
N LEU A 472 -7.32 24.79 -1.39
CA LEU A 472 -8.25 25.73 -0.78
C LEU A 472 -9.33 26.02 -1.83
N GLY A 473 -10.57 25.61 -1.56
CA GLY A 473 -11.70 25.97 -2.42
C GLY A 473 -11.72 27.49 -2.64
N GLN A 474 -11.98 27.91 -3.88
CA GLN A 474 -12.49 29.26 -4.11
C GLN A 474 -13.87 29.39 -3.48
#